data_AF-A0A5N3V5M9-F1
#
_entry.id   AF-A0A5N3V5M9-F1
#
_cell.length_a   1.000
_cell.length_b   1.000
_cell.length_c   1.000
_cell.angle_alpha   90.00
_cell.angle_beta   90.00
_cell.angle_gamma   90.00
#
_symmetry.space_group_name_H-M   'P 1'
#
loop_
_entity.id
_entity.type
_entity.pdbx_description
1 polymer ?
#
loop_
_entity_poly.entity_id
_entity_poly.type
_entity_poly.pdbx_seq_one_letter_code
_entity_poly.pdbx_strand_id
1 'polypeptide(L)'
;MIVHVTNRDIISCAVYAHELPTYGVKADLTNDAAAYCSGLLLASRLLNRFSVDKLYEGHVEVTRDEYNVENIDGQSGVFMCYLDAELARIAVIHFGAWKGAVDGGLSIPHSTMWFPGYDSESKEFSAEGHQKHIMGQNTAIYMKSIRKLTLQYERIQWMRRSLRKNKKGSFLRAQEWAAES
;
A
#
# COMPACT_ATOMS: atom_id res chain seq x y z
N MET A 1 -10.32 1.02 -15.70
CA MET A 1 -11.13 -0.13 -16.14
C MET A 1 -11.45 0.02 -17.61
N ILE A 2 -10.89 -0.89 -18.41
CA ILE A 2 -11.15 -0.99 -19.84
C ILE A 2 -12.26 -2.02 -20.02
N VAL A 3 -13.28 -1.68 -20.81
CA VAL A 3 -14.30 -2.61 -21.25
C VAL A 3 -13.95 -2.99 -22.68
N HIS A 4 -13.59 -4.25 -22.89
CA HIS A 4 -13.32 -4.78 -24.22
C HIS A 4 -14.66 -5.01 -24.94
N VAL A 5 -14.89 -4.25 -26.01
CA VAL A 5 -15.96 -4.50 -26.96
C VAL A 5 -15.31 -5.12 -28.21
N THR A 6 -15.99 -6.07 -28.85
CA THR A 6 -15.47 -6.93 -29.94
C THR A 6 -14.60 -6.27 -31.01
N ASN A 7 -14.71 -4.95 -31.21
CA ASN A 7 -13.93 -4.21 -32.19
C ASN A 7 -13.06 -3.06 -31.61
N ARG A 8 -13.19 -2.66 -30.33
CA ARG A 8 -12.46 -1.54 -29.71
C ARG A 8 -12.46 -1.60 -28.18
N ASP A 9 -11.42 -1.02 -27.60
CA ASP A 9 -11.34 -0.78 -26.17
C ASP A 9 -12.04 0.53 -25.79
N ILE A 10 -12.92 0.46 -24.80
CA ILE A 10 -13.62 1.63 -24.26
C ILE A 10 -13.20 1.79 -22.81
N ILE A 11 -12.61 2.94 -22.49
CA ILE A 11 -12.26 3.28 -21.12
C ILE A 11 -13.55 3.71 -20.40
N SER A 12 -14.01 2.91 -19.45
CA SER A 12 -15.15 3.30 -18.61
C SER A 12 -14.71 4.28 -17.53
N CYS A 13 -13.75 3.90 -16.70
CA CYS A 13 -13.25 4.74 -15.61
C CYS A 13 -11.73 4.73 -15.58
N ALA A 14 -11.15 5.88 -15.28
CA ALA A 14 -9.73 6.07 -15.05
C ALA A 14 -9.51 6.75 -13.69
N VAL A 15 -8.42 6.38 -13.03
CA VAL A 15 -7.95 7.00 -11.80
C VAL A 15 -6.45 7.13 -11.92
N TYR A 16 -5.93 8.29 -11.54
CA TYR A 16 -4.50 8.54 -11.53
C TYR A 16 -3.99 8.87 -10.11
N ALA A 17 -2.75 8.47 -9.84
CA ALA A 17 -2.15 8.68 -8.52
C ALA A 17 -2.01 10.17 -8.15
N HIS A 18 -1.90 11.08 -9.14
CA HIS A 18 -1.83 12.53 -8.91
C HIS A 18 -3.13 13.14 -8.40
N GLU A 19 -4.24 12.39 -8.42
CA GLU A 19 -5.51 12.81 -7.84
C GLU A 19 -5.57 12.48 -6.34
N LEU A 20 -4.79 11.51 -5.85
CA LEU A 20 -4.79 11.11 -4.43
C LEU A 20 -4.46 12.25 -3.42
N PRO A 21 -3.63 13.26 -3.76
CA PRO A 21 -3.42 14.42 -2.89
C PRO A 21 -4.71 15.17 -2.51
N THR A 22 -5.76 15.14 -3.33
CA THR A 22 -7.05 15.77 -2.97
C THR A 22 -7.78 15.02 -1.87
N TYR A 23 -7.45 13.74 -1.68
CA TYR A 23 -8.02 12.85 -0.65
C TYR A 23 -7.12 12.72 0.58
N GLY A 24 -6.03 13.48 0.66
CA GLY A 24 -5.14 13.53 1.83
C GLY A 24 -3.81 12.80 1.68
N VAL A 25 -3.59 12.03 0.60
CA VAL A 25 -2.32 11.33 0.34
C VAL A 25 -1.37 12.26 -0.41
N LYS A 26 -0.57 13.05 0.32
CA LYS A 26 0.24 14.13 -0.25
C LYS A 26 1.59 13.70 -0.83
N ALA A 27 2.11 12.56 -0.40
CA ALA A 27 3.45 12.10 -0.76
C ALA A 27 3.45 10.58 -0.98
N ASP A 28 4.51 10.09 -1.63
CA ASP A 28 4.73 8.66 -1.89
C ASP A 28 3.60 7.99 -2.70
N LEU A 29 3.29 8.59 -3.86
CA LEU A 29 2.19 8.16 -4.75
C LEU A 29 2.45 6.85 -5.50
N THR A 30 3.60 6.22 -5.25
CA THR A 30 4.06 4.98 -5.91
C THR A 30 4.11 3.80 -4.96
N ASN A 31 3.70 3.98 -3.70
CA ASN A 31 3.70 2.90 -2.72
C ASN A 31 2.46 2.00 -2.85
N ASP A 32 2.52 0.87 -2.14
CA ASP A 32 1.44 -0.12 -2.08
C ASP A 32 0.13 0.48 -1.53
N ALA A 33 0.23 1.36 -0.53
CA ALA A 33 -0.91 2.06 0.06
C ALA A 33 -1.62 3.00 -0.93
N ALA A 34 -0.87 3.74 -1.75
CA ALA A 34 -1.39 4.64 -2.78
C ALA A 34 -2.02 3.85 -3.93
N ALA A 35 -1.46 2.69 -4.27
CA ALA A 35 -2.08 1.77 -5.21
C ALA A 35 -3.43 1.28 -4.66
N TYR A 36 -3.49 0.85 -3.39
CA TYR A 36 -4.74 0.47 -2.72
C TYR A 36 -5.79 1.58 -2.73
N CYS A 37 -5.43 2.81 -2.35
CA CYS A 37 -6.33 3.96 -2.44
C CYS A 37 -6.82 4.23 -3.86
N SER A 38 -5.97 4.04 -4.87
CA SER A 38 -6.34 4.21 -6.28
C SER A 38 -7.36 3.15 -6.72
N GLY A 39 -7.20 1.90 -6.26
CA GLY A 39 -8.15 0.81 -6.51
C GLY A 39 -9.53 1.08 -5.90
N LEU A 40 -9.56 1.51 -4.63
CA LEU A 40 -10.78 1.91 -3.91
C LEU A 40 -11.51 3.06 -4.63
N LEU A 41 -10.75 4.08 -5.03
CA LEU A 41 -11.29 5.23 -5.74
C LEU A 41 -11.86 4.83 -7.11
N LEU A 42 -11.22 3.88 -7.79
CA LEU A 42 -11.67 3.37 -9.09
C LEU A 42 -12.98 2.59 -8.95
N ALA A 43 -13.08 1.69 -7.96
CA ALA A 43 -14.30 0.95 -7.68
C ALA A 43 -15.46 1.90 -7.33
N SER A 44 -15.25 2.83 -6.40
CA SER A 44 -16.26 3.81 -6.00
C SER A 44 -16.72 4.69 -7.19
N ARG A 45 -15.81 5.19 -8.03
CA ARG A 45 -16.17 5.97 -9.22
C ARG A 45 -16.97 5.14 -10.22
N LEU A 46 -16.60 3.87 -10.40
CA LEU A 46 -17.27 3.00 -11.35
C LEU A 46 -18.70 2.67 -10.87
N LEU A 47 -18.86 2.27 -9.62
CA LEU A 47 -20.17 1.94 -9.04
C LEU A 47 -21.09 3.16 -9.02
N ASN A 48 -20.57 4.34 -8.68
CA ASN A 48 -21.31 5.61 -8.77
C ASN A 48 -21.76 5.92 -10.19
N ARG A 49 -20.90 5.67 -11.20
CA ARG A 49 -21.25 5.91 -12.61
C ARG A 49 -22.44 5.07 -13.07
N PHE A 50 -22.57 3.85 -12.53
CA PHE A 50 -23.66 2.93 -12.84
C PHE A 50 -24.78 2.93 -11.78
N SER A 51 -24.71 3.81 -10.77
CA SER A 51 -25.72 3.96 -9.71
C SER A 51 -25.99 2.66 -8.92
N VAL A 52 -24.96 1.85 -8.71
CA VAL A 52 -24.99 0.60 -7.91
C VAL A 52 -24.15 0.71 -6.63
N ASP A 53 -23.70 1.93 -6.31
CA ASP A 53 -22.91 2.29 -5.14
C ASP A 53 -23.53 1.85 -3.81
N LYS A 54 -24.86 1.99 -3.69
CA LYS A 54 -25.60 1.58 -2.48
C LYS A 54 -25.87 0.09 -2.38
N LEU A 55 -25.77 -0.63 -3.50
CA LEU A 55 -25.99 -2.08 -3.53
C LEU A 55 -24.70 -2.82 -3.17
N TYR A 56 -23.57 -2.30 -3.64
CA TYR A 56 -22.25 -2.88 -3.47
C TYR A 56 -21.32 -1.89 -2.78
N GLU A 57 -21.58 -1.57 -1.51
CA GLU A 57 -20.74 -0.66 -0.71
C GLU A 57 -19.33 -1.21 -0.47
N GLY A 58 -19.15 -2.53 -0.66
CA GLY A 58 -17.89 -3.21 -0.41
C GLY A 58 -17.60 -3.36 1.08
N HIS A 59 -16.33 -3.38 1.43
CA HIS A 59 -15.86 -3.63 2.78
C HIS A 59 -15.45 -2.31 3.46
N VAL A 60 -16.24 -1.84 4.44
CA VAL A 60 -16.08 -0.51 5.07
C VAL A 60 -14.84 -0.41 5.96
N GLU A 61 -14.53 -1.45 6.72
CA GLU A 61 -13.31 -1.50 7.56
C GLU A 61 -12.23 -2.31 6.86
N VAL A 62 -10.96 -1.90 6.84
CA VAL A 62 -9.91 -2.74 6.23
C VAL A 62 -9.64 -3.93 7.16
N THR A 63 -10.48 -4.97 7.07
CA THR A 63 -10.41 -6.18 7.91
C THR A 63 -9.61 -7.27 7.21
N ARG A 64 -9.20 -8.23 8.04
CA ARG A 64 -8.13 -9.20 7.84
C ARG A 64 -8.39 -10.26 6.75
N ASP A 65 -9.60 -10.38 6.23
CA ASP A 65 -10.00 -11.59 5.50
C ASP A 65 -10.14 -11.41 3.98
N GLU A 66 -10.12 -12.54 3.28
CA GLU A 66 -10.45 -12.63 1.86
C GLU A 66 -11.91 -12.22 1.68
N TYR A 67 -12.12 -11.09 1.01
CA TYR A 67 -13.45 -10.55 0.76
C TYR A 67 -13.74 -10.71 -0.72
N ASN A 68 -14.84 -11.41 -1.03
CA ASN A 68 -15.36 -11.51 -2.37
C ASN A 68 -16.81 -11.00 -2.35
N VAL A 69 -17.14 -10.13 -3.29
CA VAL A 69 -18.49 -9.59 -3.41
C VAL A 69 -19.35 -10.60 -4.13
N GLU A 70 -20.40 -11.07 -3.46
CA GLU A 70 -21.36 -12.01 -4.04
C GLU A 70 -22.54 -11.27 -4.68
N ASN A 71 -23.21 -11.95 -5.61
CA ASN A 71 -24.43 -11.43 -6.21
C ASN A 71 -25.57 -11.45 -5.20
N ILE A 72 -26.41 -10.43 -5.22
CA ILE A 72 -27.64 -10.35 -4.42
C ILE A 72 -28.79 -10.82 -5.30
N ASP A 73 -29.52 -11.84 -4.85
CA ASP A 73 -30.65 -12.40 -5.60
C ASP A 73 -31.72 -11.33 -5.87
N GLY A 74 -32.12 -11.19 -7.14
CA GLY A 74 -33.15 -10.26 -7.58
C GLY A 74 -32.69 -8.81 -7.80
N GLN A 75 -31.41 -8.50 -7.64
CA GLN A 75 -30.83 -7.18 -7.93
C GLN A 75 -29.90 -7.20 -9.16
N SER A 76 -29.43 -6.03 -9.56
CA SER A 76 -28.43 -5.92 -10.63
C SER A 76 -27.15 -6.64 -10.19
N GLY A 77 -26.59 -7.49 -11.05
CA GLY A 77 -25.42 -8.28 -10.71
C GLY A 77 -24.18 -7.43 -10.42
N VAL A 78 -23.26 -8.00 -9.65
CA VAL A 78 -22.00 -7.36 -9.29
C VAL A 78 -21.15 -7.10 -10.53
N PHE A 79 -20.39 -6.01 -10.51
CA PHE A 79 -19.42 -5.74 -11.56
C PHE A 79 -18.27 -6.75 -11.49
N MET A 80 -18.34 -7.75 -12.36
CA MET A 80 -17.27 -8.72 -12.57
C MET A 80 -16.17 -8.11 -13.44
N CYS A 81 -14.95 -8.08 -12.92
CA CYS A 81 -13.78 -7.55 -13.61
C CYS A 81 -12.65 -8.58 -13.58
N TYR A 82 -11.72 -8.46 -14.53
CA TYR A 82 -10.51 -9.26 -14.59
C TYR A 82 -9.30 -8.34 -14.59
N LEU A 83 -8.23 -8.77 -13.92
CA LEU A 83 -6.96 -8.08 -13.98
C LEU A 83 -6.29 -8.44 -15.31
N ASP A 84 -6.00 -7.41 -16.11
CA ASP A 84 -5.09 -7.54 -17.25
C ASP A 84 -3.72 -7.01 -16.84
N ALA A 85 -2.75 -7.92 -16.77
CA ALA A 85 -1.35 -7.58 -16.48
C ALA A 85 -0.52 -7.42 -17.76
N GLU A 86 -1.07 -7.77 -18.94
CA GLU A 86 -0.36 -7.82 -20.21
C GLU A 86 1.07 -8.41 -20.08
N LEU A 87 2.10 -7.62 -20.45
CA LEU A 87 3.54 -7.92 -20.35
C LEU A 87 4.16 -7.41 -19.04
N ALA A 88 3.40 -6.76 -18.17
CA ALA A 88 3.93 -6.21 -16.93
C ALA A 88 4.33 -7.35 -15.99
N ARG A 89 5.53 -7.23 -15.40
CA ARG A 89 5.89 -8.09 -14.29
C ARG A 89 4.96 -7.80 -13.12
N ILE A 90 4.14 -8.78 -12.76
CA ILE A 90 3.27 -8.68 -11.61
C ILE A 90 4.12 -8.52 -10.35
N ALA A 91 3.90 -7.41 -9.65
CA ALA A 91 4.63 -7.00 -8.45
C ALA A 91 3.64 -6.61 -7.35
N VAL A 92 4.13 -6.56 -6.11
CA VAL A 92 3.34 -6.28 -4.89
C VAL A 92 2.39 -5.09 -5.05
N ILE A 93 2.85 -3.99 -5.66
CA ILE A 93 2.06 -2.77 -5.86
C ILE A 93 0.78 -2.97 -6.70
N HIS A 94 0.77 -3.93 -7.63
CA HIS A 94 -0.40 -4.22 -8.46
C HIS A 94 -1.50 -4.88 -7.63
N PHE A 95 -1.09 -5.70 -6.65
CA PHE A 95 -2.02 -6.36 -5.72
C PHE A 95 -2.65 -5.38 -4.74
N GLY A 96 -1.95 -4.32 -4.35
CA GLY A 96 -2.54 -3.21 -3.60
C GLY A 96 -3.74 -2.61 -4.34
N ALA A 97 -3.55 -2.21 -5.61
CA ALA A 97 -4.65 -1.68 -6.43
C ALA A 97 -5.78 -2.69 -6.65
N TRP A 98 -5.42 -3.96 -6.86
CA TRP A 98 -6.40 -5.02 -7.02
C TRP A 98 -7.23 -5.23 -5.75
N LYS A 99 -6.60 -5.35 -4.57
CA LYS A 99 -7.31 -5.51 -3.30
C LYS A 99 -8.19 -4.31 -2.99
N GLY A 100 -7.74 -3.08 -3.26
CA GLY A 100 -8.55 -1.88 -3.10
C GLY A 100 -9.79 -1.88 -4.01
N ALA A 101 -9.68 -2.40 -5.23
CA ALA A 101 -10.82 -2.52 -6.13
C ALA A 101 -11.85 -3.55 -5.64
N VAL A 102 -11.38 -4.67 -5.08
CA VAL A 102 -12.23 -5.72 -4.49
C VAL A 102 -12.93 -5.20 -3.23
N ASP A 103 -12.18 -4.60 -2.32
CA ASP A 103 -12.73 -4.00 -1.09
C ASP A 103 -13.69 -2.86 -1.40
N GLY A 104 -13.53 -2.18 -2.54
CA GLY A 104 -14.43 -1.14 -3.02
C GLY A 104 -15.71 -1.64 -3.69
N GLY A 105 -15.97 -2.95 -3.74
CA GLY A 105 -17.24 -3.52 -4.21
C GLY A 105 -17.20 -4.18 -5.59
N LEU A 106 -16.02 -4.33 -6.22
CA LEU A 106 -15.90 -5.07 -7.48
C LEU A 106 -15.66 -6.56 -7.23
N SER A 107 -16.29 -7.42 -8.03
CA SER A 107 -16.00 -8.85 -8.01
C SER A 107 -14.82 -9.13 -8.95
N ILE A 108 -13.69 -9.53 -8.38
CA ILE A 108 -12.50 -9.90 -9.14
C ILE A 108 -11.99 -11.23 -8.59
N PRO A 109 -11.93 -12.29 -9.41
CA PRO A 109 -11.54 -13.61 -8.95
C PRO A 109 -10.05 -13.62 -8.62
N HIS A 110 -9.71 -13.82 -7.35
CA HIS A 110 -8.35 -13.72 -6.85
C HIS A 110 -7.97 -14.89 -5.95
N SER A 111 -6.68 -14.97 -5.61
CA SER A 111 -6.16 -15.93 -4.65
C SER A 111 -5.27 -15.20 -3.66
N THR A 112 -5.35 -15.61 -2.39
CA THR A 112 -4.55 -15.03 -1.30
C THR A 112 -3.05 -15.24 -1.45
N MET A 113 -2.60 -16.16 -2.32
CA MET A 113 -1.18 -16.40 -2.60
C MET A 113 -0.42 -15.18 -3.12
N TRP A 114 -1.16 -14.21 -3.67
CA TRP A 114 -0.60 -13.05 -4.33
C TRP A 114 -0.45 -11.84 -3.39
N PHE A 115 -1.04 -11.89 -2.21
CA PHE A 115 -1.03 -10.77 -1.28
C PHE A 115 0.20 -10.79 -0.34
N PRO A 116 0.71 -9.60 0.04
CA PRO A 116 1.70 -9.48 1.10
C PRO A 116 1.23 -10.17 2.38
N GLY A 117 2.11 -10.98 2.98
CA GLY A 117 1.78 -11.76 4.17
C GLY A 117 1.48 -13.23 3.89
N TYR A 118 1.41 -13.65 2.62
CA TYR A 118 1.42 -15.06 2.26
C TYR A 118 2.82 -15.66 2.43
N ASP A 119 2.92 -16.75 3.17
CA ASP A 119 4.15 -17.52 3.30
C ASP A 119 4.09 -18.76 2.38
N SER A 120 5.08 -18.88 1.49
CA SER A 120 5.14 -19.98 0.52
C SER A 120 5.43 -21.34 1.16
N GLU A 121 6.08 -21.37 2.33
CA GLU A 121 6.44 -22.61 3.00
C GLU A 121 5.26 -23.18 3.78
N SER A 122 4.64 -22.37 4.64
CA SER A 122 3.45 -22.77 5.40
C SER A 122 2.17 -22.78 4.56
N LYS A 123 2.13 -22.08 3.42
CA LYS A 123 0.93 -21.81 2.62
C LYS A 123 -0.17 -21.09 3.41
N GLU A 124 0.22 -20.39 4.48
CA GLU A 124 -0.68 -19.64 5.33
C GLU A 124 -0.62 -18.15 4.98
N PHE A 125 -1.77 -17.49 5.04
CA PHE A 125 -1.89 -16.07 4.80
C PHE A 125 -1.96 -15.31 6.12
N SER A 126 -0.95 -14.48 6.40
CA SER A 126 -0.95 -13.56 7.53
C SER A 126 -1.61 -12.24 7.17
N ALA A 127 -2.89 -12.14 7.53
CA ALA A 127 -3.67 -10.92 7.38
C ALA A 127 -3.06 -9.67 8.04
N GLU A 128 -2.35 -9.86 9.15
CA GLU A 128 -1.70 -8.74 9.84
C GLU A 128 -0.54 -8.17 9.02
N GLY A 129 0.21 -9.03 8.31
CA GLY A 129 1.24 -8.60 7.37
C GLY A 129 0.66 -7.77 6.23
N HIS A 130 -0.49 -8.20 5.69
CA HIS A 130 -1.19 -7.51 4.62
C HIS A 130 -1.70 -6.13 5.04
N GLN A 131 -2.35 -6.04 6.20
CA GLN A 131 -2.87 -4.78 6.72
C GLN A 131 -1.76 -3.75 6.98
N LYS A 132 -0.59 -4.20 7.48
CA LYS A 132 0.59 -3.34 7.66
C LYS A 132 1.05 -2.70 6.35
N HIS A 133 0.94 -3.44 5.24
CA HIS A 133 1.26 -2.95 3.90
C HIS A 133 0.22 -1.92 3.42
N ILE A 134 -1.07 -2.21 3.56
CA ILE A 134 -2.16 -1.28 3.19
C ILE A 134 -2.02 0.05 3.96
N MET A 135 -1.68 -0.02 5.24
CA MET A 135 -1.51 1.15 6.11
C MET A 135 -0.15 1.85 5.94
N GLY A 136 0.72 1.40 5.02
CA GLY A 136 2.04 1.99 4.77
C GLY A 136 3.02 1.88 5.95
N GLN A 137 2.79 0.95 6.89
CA GLN A 137 3.64 0.79 8.07
C GLN A 137 5.05 0.30 7.69
N ASN A 138 5.17 -0.47 6.61
CA ASN A 138 6.45 -0.91 6.05
C ASN A 138 7.36 0.29 5.70
N THR A 139 6.85 1.28 4.98
CA THR A 139 7.56 2.50 4.63
C THR A 139 7.90 3.30 5.88
N ALA A 140 6.95 3.41 6.84
CA ALA A 140 7.19 4.11 8.10
C ALA A 140 8.31 3.46 8.94
N ILE A 141 8.35 2.12 9.02
CA ILE A 141 9.40 1.36 9.71
C ILE A 141 10.76 1.58 9.03
N TYR A 142 10.79 1.55 7.70
CA TYR A 142 12.01 1.80 6.93
C TYR A 142 12.53 3.24 7.11
N MET A 143 11.66 4.24 7.09
CA MET A 143 12.05 5.64 7.35
C MET A 143 12.60 5.82 8.77
N LYS A 144 12.01 5.14 9.77
CA LYS A 144 12.53 5.15 11.15
C LYS A 144 13.91 4.51 11.26
N SER A 145 14.15 3.40 10.56
CA SER A 145 15.44 2.71 10.59
C SER A 145 16.55 3.53 9.93
N ILE A 146 16.26 4.14 8.76
CA ILE A 146 17.20 5.06 8.09
C ILE A 146 17.55 6.22 9.01
N ARG A 147 16.55 6.89 9.61
CA ARG A 147 16.79 8.01 10.52
C ARG A 147 17.72 7.64 11.67
N LYS A 148 17.54 6.46 12.26
CA LYS A 148 18.42 5.95 13.33
C LYS A 148 19.86 5.76 12.85
N LEU A 149 20.05 5.17 11.67
CA LEU A 149 21.37 4.96 11.07
C LEU A 149 22.06 6.27 10.71
N THR A 150 21.32 7.25 10.17
CA THR A 150 21.84 8.58 9.85
C THR A 150 22.35 9.28 11.10
N LEU A 151 21.56 9.28 12.19
CA LEU A 151 21.97 9.86 13.47
C LEU A 151 23.21 9.18 14.05
N GLN A 152 23.30 7.85 13.93
CA GLN A 152 24.47 7.09 14.36
C GLN A 152 25.71 7.46 13.53
N TYR A 153 25.56 7.60 12.22
CA TYR A 153 26.65 8.01 11.32
C TYR A 153 27.12 9.44 11.63
N GLU A 154 26.20 10.39 11.79
CA GLU A 154 26.51 11.77 12.17
C GLU A 154 27.25 11.82 13.52
N ARG A 155 26.83 11.02 14.50
CA ARG A 155 27.52 10.89 15.79
C ARG A 155 28.96 10.37 15.61
N ILE A 156 29.17 9.35 14.77
CA ILE A 156 30.51 8.83 14.47
C ILE A 156 31.38 9.87 13.77
N GLN A 157 30.84 10.60 12.78
CA GLN A 157 31.58 11.65 12.08
C GLN A 157 31.93 12.81 13.01
N TRP A 158 31.02 13.21 13.88
CA TRP A 158 31.27 14.22 14.90
C TRP A 158 32.38 13.79 15.86
N MET A 159 32.32 12.56 16.40
CA MET A 159 33.38 12.03 17.28
C MET A 159 34.75 12.03 16.58
N ARG A 160 34.82 11.59 15.31
CA ARG A 160 36.06 11.62 14.52
C ARG A 160 36.60 13.04 14.33
N ARG A 161 35.73 14.03 14.08
CA ARG A 161 36.11 15.43 13.90
C ARG A 161 36.59 16.07 15.21
N SER A 162 35.93 15.76 16.32
CA SER A 162 36.29 16.23 17.66
C SER A 162 37.63 15.67 18.15
N LEU A 163 37.89 14.38 17.91
CA LEU A 163 39.18 13.73 18.24
C LEU A 163 40.35 14.34 17.44
N ARG A 164 40.14 14.74 16.18
CA ARG A 164 41.18 15.47 15.41
C ARG A 164 41.48 16.86 15.96
N LYS A 165 40.48 17.55 16.53
CA LYS A 165 40.64 18.91 17.04
C LYS A 165 41.22 18.98 18.46
N ASN A 166 41.09 17.93 19.27
CA ASN A 166 41.51 17.97 20.67
C ASN A 166 42.18 16.65 21.11
N LYS A 167 43.53 16.60 21.06
CA LYS A 167 44.32 15.43 21.49
C LYS A 167 44.45 15.28 23.03
N LYS A 168 44.16 16.30 23.83
CA LYS A 168 44.39 16.26 25.30
C LYS A 168 43.15 16.44 26.20
N GLY A 169 42.05 17.01 25.71
CA GLY A 169 40.86 17.31 26.54
C GLY A 169 39.58 16.52 26.20
N SER A 170 39.65 15.58 25.25
CA SER A 170 38.48 14.90 24.68
C SER A 170 38.10 13.60 25.42
N PHE A 171 39.02 13.00 26.18
CA PHE A 171 38.79 11.72 26.86
C PHE A 171 37.89 11.86 28.10
N LEU A 172 38.11 12.90 28.90
CA LEU A 172 37.34 13.16 30.13
C LEU A 172 35.89 13.56 29.84
N ARG A 173 35.66 14.41 28.83
CA ARG A 173 34.31 14.86 28.45
C ARG A 173 33.45 13.79 27.78
N ALA A 174 34.08 12.81 27.13
CA ALA A 174 33.37 11.66 26.55
C ALA A 174 32.90 10.67 27.62
N GLN A 175 33.59 10.60 28.78
CA GLN A 175 33.16 9.79 29.93
C GLN A 175 32.02 10.46 30.70
N GLU A 176 32.06 11.79 30.86
CA GLU A 176 30.99 12.54 31.56
C GLU A 176 29.63 12.42 30.84
N TRP A 177 29.60 12.47 29.50
CA TRP A 177 28.35 12.33 28.74
C TRP A 177 27.86 10.89 28.55
N ALA A 178 28.72 9.89 28.75
CA ALA A 178 28.28 8.50 28.78
C ALA A 178 27.57 8.13 30.09
N ALA A 179 27.77 8.91 31.16
CA ALA A 179 27.14 8.72 32.46
C ALA A 179 25.78 9.44 32.61
N GLU A 180 25.47 10.38 31.72
CA GLU A 180 24.20 11.13 31.69
C GLU A 180 23.14 10.51 30.75
N SER A 181 23.42 9.33 30.17
CA SER A 181 22.51 8.58 29.28
C SER A 181 21.91 7.36 29.95
#